data_AF-A0A6L9SW89-F1
#
_entry.id   AF-A0A6L9SW89-F1
#
_cell.length_a   1.000
_cell.length_b   1.000
_cell.length_c   1.000
_cell.angle_alpha   90.00
_cell.angle_beta   90.00
_cell.angle_gamma   90.00
#
_symmetry.space_group_name_H-M   'P 1'
#
loop_
_entity.id
_entity.type
_entity.pdbx_description
1 polymer ?
#
loop_
_entity_poly.entity_id
_entity_poly.type
_entity_poly.pdbx_seq_one_letter_code
_entity_poly.pdbx_strand_id
1 'polypeptide(L)'
;MGNLNTLVNRMRYWCASVSLGYDQSNRWDIRPGGECDCSSLVIHALREAGFDTGGATYTGNMSSNLTARGWRRLPADGNPRPGDILLNDIHHVAVYLGNGMLAQASIDERGKASGGKAGDQTGRETNVRAYYSYPWNCYLRYGADTVITVGPLKVDGSCGTATVSKWQAVMGTPVDGVISGQVVPDQKTYWRPALDTSAVSYGGRGSQLIGAVQRTLGLKHDGLLGPKTIKAIQAHLGVTQDASFGPATVRALQTRLNTGRF
;
A
#
# COMPACT_ATOMS: atom_id res chain seq x y z
N MET A 1 1.48 11.70 7.45
CA MET A 1 0.37 10.81 7.04
C MET A 1 0.98 9.50 6.60
N GLY A 2 0.38 8.37 7.01
CA GLY A 2 0.95 7.04 6.78
C GLY A 2 1.05 6.66 5.31
N ASN A 3 2.03 5.82 4.95
CA ASN A 3 2.33 5.45 3.57
C ASN A 3 2.45 3.92 3.40
N LEU A 4 1.56 3.30 2.64
CA LEU A 4 1.57 1.85 2.41
C LEU A 4 2.80 1.36 1.65
N ASN A 5 3.33 2.12 0.68
CA ASN A 5 4.59 1.74 0.02
C ASN A 5 5.75 1.77 1.01
N THR A 6 5.79 2.76 1.91
CA THR A 6 6.80 2.79 2.98
C THR A 6 6.62 1.59 3.90
N LEU A 7 5.40 1.24 4.33
CA LEU A 7 5.14 0.05 5.14
C LEU A 7 5.67 -1.22 4.45
N VAL A 8 5.31 -1.44 3.19
CA VAL A 8 5.76 -2.60 2.39
C VAL A 8 7.29 -2.62 2.28
N ASN A 9 7.93 -1.47 2.05
CA ASN A 9 9.38 -1.37 1.95
C ASN A 9 10.08 -1.61 3.29
N ARG A 10 9.52 -1.11 4.40
CA ARG A 10 10.06 -1.34 5.76
C ARG A 10 9.92 -2.80 6.16
N MET A 11 8.78 -3.42 5.87
CA MET A 11 8.59 -4.86 6.10
C MET A 11 9.59 -5.69 5.29
N ARG A 12 9.80 -5.37 4.00
CA ARG A 12 10.84 -6.02 3.18
C ARG A 12 12.24 -5.83 3.77
N TYR A 13 12.58 -4.60 4.16
CA TYR A 13 13.89 -4.29 4.73
C TYR A 13 14.16 -5.13 5.98
N TRP A 14 13.25 -5.12 6.95
CA TRP A 14 13.43 -5.86 8.20
C TRP A 14 13.46 -7.38 8.01
N CYS A 15 12.68 -7.91 7.06
CA CYS A 15 12.56 -9.36 6.86
C CYS A 15 13.52 -9.95 5.82
N ALA A 16 14.20 -9.13 5.01
CA ALA A 16 15.05 -9.63 3.91
C ALA A 16 16.44 -8.98 3.87
N SER A 17 16.65 -7.87 4.57
CA SER A 17 17.93 -7.12 4.52
C SER A 17 18.59 -6.97 5.88
N VAL A 18 17.87 -7.22 6.97
CA VAL A 18 18.39 -7.10 8.33
C VAL A 18 18.36 -8.46 9.00
N SER A 19 19.43 -8.80 9.71
CA SER A 19 19.40 -9.91 10.66
C SER A 19 18.58 -9.46 11.88
N LEU A 20 17.32 -9.87 11.94
CA LEU A 20 16.39 -9.56 13.02
C LEU A 20 15.74 -10.86 13.48
N GLY A 21 15.94 -11.20 14.75
CA GLY A 21 15.49 -12.45 15.35
C GLY A 21 14.04 -12.42 15.84
N TYR A 22 13.56 -13.59 16.25
CA TYR A 22 12.23 -13.74 16.85
C TYR A 22 12.32 -14.05 18.35
N ASP A 23 11.73 -13.19 19.19
CA ASP A 23 11.54 -13.45 20.62
C ASP A 23 10.34 -12.66 21.19
N GLN A 24 9.36 -13.36 21.77
CA GLN A 24 8.22 -12.72 22.45
C GLN A 24 8.58 -12.04 23.78
N SER A 25 9.68 -12.44 24.43
CA SER A 25 10.15 -11.86 25.70
C SER A 25 10.96 -10.57 25.49
N ASN A 26 11.72 -10.46 24.39
CA ASN A 26 12.50 -9.27 24.02
C ASN A 26 11.99 -8.58 22.74
N ARG A 27 10.67 -8.54 22.59
CA ARG A 27 9.97 -8.18 21.37
C ARG A 27 10.16 -6.75 20.83
N TRP A 28 10.77 -5.83 21.58
CA TRP A 28 10.90 -4.41 21.18
C TRP A 28 12.34 -3.99 20.86
N ASP A 29 13.31 -4.90 20.91
CA ASP A 29 14.71 -4.62 20.53
C ASP A 29 14.87 -4.62 18.99
N ILE A 30 14.08 -3.80 18.30
CA ILE A 30 14.02 -3.77 16.83
C ILE A 30 15.14 -2.88 16.28
N ARG A 31 16.27 -3.51 16.02
CA ARG A 31 17.50 -2.95 15.41
C ARG A 31 18.25 -4.07 14.67
N PRO A 32 19.25 -3.74 13.84
CA PRO A 32 20.13 -4.78 13.30
C PRO A 32 20.76 -5.64 14.40
N GLY A 33 20.61 -6.96 14.28
CA GLY A 33 21.03 -7.95 15.27
C GLY A 33 20.18 -7.99 16.53
N GLY A 34 18.98 -7.40 16.51
CA GLY A 34 18.03 -7.39 17.63
C GLY A 34 16.93 -8.46 17.47
N GLU A 35 15.81 -8.26 18.16
CA GLU A 35 14.71 -9.22 18.27
C GLU A 35 13.34 -8.54 18.16
N CYS A 36 12.36 -9.29 17.67
CA CYS A 36 10.97 -8.86 17.57
C CYS A 36 10.01 -10.05 17.76
N ASP A 37 8.72 -9.77 17.87
CA ASP A 37 7.70 -10.77 17.56
C ASP A 37 6.88 -10.31 16.35
N CYS A 38 5.93 -11.16 15.95
CA CYS A 38 5.10 -10.90 14.78
C CYS A 38 4.42 -9.52 14.82
N SER A 39 3.87 -9.15 15.97
CA SER A 39 3.10 -7.91 16.12
C SER A 39 3.96 -6.68 16.39
N SER A 40 5.04 -6.81 17.16
CA SER A 40 5.95 -5.70 17.41
C SER A 40 6.67 -5.28 16.13
N LEU A 41 7.04 -6.24 15.25
CA LEU A 41 7.59 -5.94 13.93
C LEU A 41 6.61 -5.13 13.07
N VAL A 42 5.36 -5.59 12.95
CA VAL A 42 4.35 -4.92 12.13
C VAL A 42 4.03 -3.53 12.70
N ILE A 43 3.87 -3.40 14.02
CA ILE A 43 3.64 -2.10 14.69
C ILE A 43 4.82 -1.15 14.46
N HIS A 44 6.06 -1.65 14.57
CA HIS A 44 7.26 -0.86 14.30
C HIS A 44 7.29 -0.36 12.85
N ALA A 45 7.08 -1.25 11.88
CA ALA A 45 7.06 -0.88 10.47
C ALA A 45 5.93 0.10 10.12
N LEU A 46 4.76 -0.01 10.78
CA LEU A 46 3.67 0.95 10.65
C LEU A 46 4.08 2.36 11.14
N ARG A 47 4.75 2.43 12.30
CA ARG A 47 5.25 3.69 12.86
C ARG A 47 6.31 4.33 11.97
N GLU A 48 7.27 3.54 11.48
CA GLU A 48 8.27 4.02 10.50
C GLU A 48 7.61 4.50 9.19
N ALA A 49 6.49 3.89 8.80
CA ALA A 49 5.69 4.31 7.65
C ALA A 49 4.80 5.53 7.93
N GLY A 50 4.83 6.07 9.15
CA GLY A 50 4.09 7.27 9.56
C GLY A 50 2.60 7.04 9.85
N PHE A 51 2.19 5.78 10.07
CA PHE A 51 0.85 5.47 10.56
C PHE A 51 0.78 5.67 12.08
N ASP A 52 -0.30 6.28 12.54
CA ASP A 52 -0.65 6.26 13.95
C ASP A 52 -1.16 4.86 14.32
N THR A 53 -0.50 4.21 15.27
CA THR A 53 -0.88 2.87 15.78
C THR A 53 -1.63 2.94 17.10
N GLY A 54 -1.80 4.13 17.68
CA GLY A 54 -2.35 4.28 19.03
C GLY A 54 -1.63 3.43 20.07
N GLY A 55 -2.41 2.83 20.96
CA GLY A 55 -1.96 1.91 21.99
C GLY A 55 -1.75 0.48 21.52
N ALA A 56 -1.66 0.23 20.20
CA ALA A 56 -1.35 -1.11 19.71
C ALA A 56 0.02 -1.56 20.22
N THR A 57 0.05 -2.71 20.86
CA THR A 57 1.27 -3.29 21.45
C THR A 57 1.39 -4.78 21.22
N TYR A 58 0.30 -5.50 20.91
CA TYR A 58 0.32 -6.94 20.63
C TYR A 58 -0.84 -7.32 19.72
N THR A 59 -0.79 -8.51 19.11
CA THR A 59 -1.75 -9.00 18.11
C THR A 59 -3.22 -8.73 18.48
N GLY A 60 -3.62 -9.04 19.72
CA GLY A 60 -5.01 -8.95 20.18
C GLY A 60 -5.57 -7.53 20.35
N ASN A 61 -4.73 -6.48 20.33
CA ASN A 61 -5.21 -5.10 20.37
C ASN A 61 -4.91 -4.32 19.08
N MET A 62 -4.32 -4.95 18.06
CA MET A 62 -4.02 -4.28 16.79
C MET A 62 -5.29 -3.87 16.05
N SER A 63 -6.26 -4.78 15.91
CA SER A 63 -7.48 -4.49 15.15
C SER A 63 -8.19 -3.25 15.69
N SER A 64 -8.50 -3.20 16.99
CA SER A 64 -9.25 -2.09 17.58
C SER A 64 -8.52 -0.75 17.47
N ASN A 65 -7.20 -0.73 17.72
CA ASN A 65 -6.40 0.48 17.64
C ASN A 65 -6.26 1.02 16.21
N LEU A 66 -6.05 0.13 15.24
CA LEU A 66 -5.88 0.51 13.83
C LEU A 66 -7.22 0.89 13.20
N THR A 67 -8.32 0.19 13.53
CA THR A 67 -9.63 0.55 12.96
C THR A 67 -10.13 1.91 13.42
N ALA A 68 -9.76 2.34 14.62
CA ALA A 68 -10.02 3.71 15.08
C ALA A 68 -9.23 4.79 14.29
N ARG A 69 -8.33 4.38 13.38
CA ARG A 69 -7.36 5.25 12.69
C ARG A 69 -7.39 5.06 11.17
N GLY A 70 -8.55 4.73 10.61
CA GLY A 70 -8.76 4.66 9.16
C GLY A 70 -8.38 3.33 8.51
N TRP A 71 -8.13 2.30 9.32
CA TRP A 71 -8.06 0.92 8.83
C TRP A 71 -9.45 0.29 8.88
N ARG A 72 -9.77 -0.57 7.91
CA ARG A 72 -10.98 -1.39 7.97
C ARG A 72 -10.61 -2.84 8.19
N ARG A 73 -11.36 -3.49 9.07
CA ARG A 73 -11.33 -4.93 9.23
C ARG A 73 -12.18 -5.59 8.14
N LEU A 74 -11.56 -6.25 7.19
CA LEU A 74 -12.20 -6.98 6.09
C LEU A 74 -12.14 -8.49 6.32
N PRO A 75 -13.09 -9.27 5.80
CA PRO A 75 -13.00 -10.73 5.85
C PRO A 75 -11.72 -11.22 5.16
N ALA A 76 -11.13 -12.28 5.67
CA ALA A 76 -9.98 -12.95 5.04
C ALA A 76 -10.45 -13.79 3.84
N ASP A 77 -10.79 -13.11 2.75
CA ASP A 77 -11.40 -13.67 1.52
C ASP A 77 -10.41 -14.40 0.59
N GLY A 78 -9.16 -14.60 1.03
CA GLY A 78 -8.10 -15.20 0.22
C GLY A 78 -7.50 -14.26 -0.84
N ASN A 79 -7.94 -13.00 -0.90
CA ASN A 79 -7.50 -12.00 -1.89
C ASN A 79 -6.86 -10.77 -1.22
N PRO A 80 -5.72 -10.94 -0.52
CA PRO A 80 -5.03 -9.82 0.11
C PRO A 80 -4.43 -8.87 -0.93
N ARG A 81 -4.32 -7.59 -0.55
CA ARG A 81 -3.78 -6.49 -1.36
C ARG A 81 -2.50 -5.95 -0.73
N PRO A 82 -1.55 -5.43 -1.53
CA PRO A 82 -0.30 -4.89 -1.01
C PRO A 82 -0.56 -3.87 0.12
N GLY A 83 0.09 -4.05 1.26
CA GLY A 83 -0.10 -3.23 2.46
C GLY A 83 -1.19 -3.70 3.41
N ASP A 84 -1.96 -4.74 3.07
CA ASP A 84 -2.86 -5.37 4.03
C ASP A 84 -2.10 -6.02 5.18
N ILE A 85 -2.62 -5.84 6.38
CA ILE A 85 -2.18 -6.57 7.56
C ILE A 85 -3.04 -7.82 7.65
N LEU A 86 -2.42 -8.99 7.49
CA LEU A 86 -3.05 -10.29 7.65
C LEU A 86 -3.04 -10.61 9.14
N LEU A 87 -4.22 -10.65 9.76
CA LEU A 87 -4.33 -10.73 11.21
C LEU A 87 -5.14 -11.95 11.64
N ASN A 88 -4.51 -12.79 12.45
CA ASN A 88 -5.21 -13.68 13.37
C ASN A 88 -5.14 -13.01 14.74
N ASP A 89 -6.29 -12.64 15.32
CA ASP A 89 -6.37 -11.78 16.51
C ASP A 89 -5.69 -12.39 17.75
N ILE A 90 -5.31 -13.67 17.72
CA ILE A 90 -4.71 -14.38 18.87
C ILE A 90 -3.27 -14.76 18.58
N HIS A 91 -2.97 -15.32 17.40
CA HIS A 91 -1.75 -16.10 17.19
C HIS A 91 -0.70 -15.41 16.32
N HIS A 92 -1.11 -14.65 15.31
CA HIS A 92 -0.15 -14.23 14.29
C HIS A 92 -0.58 -13.01 13.49
N VAL A 93 0.42 -12.26 13.04
CA VAL A 93 0.22 -11.12 12.14
C VAL A 93 1.36 -11.03 11.12
N ALA A 94 1.00 -10.70 9.89
CA ALA A 94 1.92 -10.51 8.78
C ALA A 94 1.46 -9.34 7.90
N VAL A 95 2.33 -8.88 6.99
CA VAL A 95 1.97 -7.86 5.99
C VAL A 95 2.11 -8.45 4.60
N TYR A 96 1.05 -8.31 3.79
CA TYR A 96 1.11 -8.70 2.40
C TYR A 96 1.83 -7.64 1.56
N LEU A 97 2.82 -8.06 0.78
CA LEU A 97 3.71 -7.16 0.03
C LEU A 97 3.27 -6.95 -1.43
N GLY A 98 2.29 -7.71 -1.89
CA GLY A 98 1.93 -7.82 -3.30
C GLY A 98 2.62 -8.99 -4.01
N ASN A 99 2.18 -9.25 -5.24
CA ASN A 99 2.72 -10.31 -6.12
C ASN A 99 2.79 -11.70 -5.46
N GLY A 100 1.80 -12.03 -4.62
CA GLY A 100 1.75 -13.32 -3.92
C GLY A 100 2.78 -13.46 -2.79
N MET A 101 3.36 -12.37 -2.28
CA MET A 101 4.38 -12.40 -1.24
C MET A 101 3.91 -11.75 0.06
N LEU A 102 4.33 -12.28 1.20
CA LEU A 102 4.14 -11.69 2.54
C LEU A 102 5.47 -11.56 3.28
N ALA A 103 5.50 -10.67 4.27
CA ALA A 103 6.58 -10.50 5.23
C ALA A 103 6.09 -10.73 6.66
N GLN A 104 6.91 -11.36 7.49
CA GLN A 104 6.53 -11.73 8.85
C GLN A 104 7.75 -12.02 9.75
N ALA A 105 7.53 -12.00 11.05
CA ALA A 105 8.37 -12.65 12.06
C ALA A 105 7.61 -13.90 12.56
N SER A 106 8.24 -15.08 12.59
CA SER A 106 7.50 -16.34 12.74
C SER A 106 7.84 -17.17 13.98
N ILE A 107 9.10 -17.56 14.17
CA ILE A 107 9.54 -18.44 15.25
C ILE A 107 11.06 -18.35 15.41
N ASP A 108 11.60 -18.64 16.59
CA ASP A 108 13.03 -18.60 16.87
C ASP A 108 13.81 -19.76 16.21
N GLU A 109 15.14 -19.74 16.32
CA GLU A 109 16.06 -20.69 15.73
C GLU A 109 15.90 -22.15 16.21
N ARG A 110 15.18 -22.34 17.31
CA ARG A 110 14.91 -23.64 17.95
C ARG A 110 13.46 -24.09 17.73
N GLY A 111 12.66 -23.33 16.99
CA GLY A 111 11.24 -23.60 16.82
C GLY A 111 10.42 -23.28 18.08
N LYS A 112 10.84 -22.29 18.87
CA LYS A 112 10.15 -21.81 20.07
C LYS A 112 9.78 -20.32 19.94
N ALA A 113 8.93 -19.88 20.85
CA ALA A 113 8.40 -18.52 20.85
C ALA A 113 9.27 -17.49 21.59
N SER A 114 10.22 -17.94 22.44
CA SER A 114 11.02 -17.05 23.29
C SER A 114 12.29 -17.70 23.83
N GLY A 115 13.20 -16.84 24.28
CA GLY A 115 14.51 -17.18 24.83
C GLY A 115 15.53 -17.55 23.77
N GLY A 116 15.31 -17.11 22.53
CA GLY A 116 16.17 -17.32 21.38
C GLY A 116 17.43 -16.46 21.48
N LYS A 117 18.24 -16.45 20.43
CA LYS A 117 19.38 -15.51 20.35
C LYS A 117 18.99 -14.30 19.51
N ALA A 118 19.56 -13.16 19.85
CA ALA A 118 19.34 -11.95 19.07
C ALA A 118 19.95 -12.01 17.67
N GLY A 119 19.26 -11.40 16.70
CA GLY A 119 19.53 -11.54 15.27
C GLY A 119 18.83 -12.76 14.66
N ASP A 120 18.80 -12.86 13.33
CA ASP A 120 18.27 -14.04 12.64
C ASP A 120 19.39 -15.08 12.44
N GLN A 121 19.31 -16.21 13.14
CA GLN A 121 20.28 -17.29 13.03
C GLN A 121 19.97 -18.27 11.90
N THR A 122 18.73 -18.32 11.43
CA THR A 122 18.27 -19.32 10.46
C THR A 122 18.05 -18.76 9.06
N GLY A 123 18.02 -17.43 8.92
CA GLY A 123 17.54 -16.75 7.72
C GLY A 123 16.03 -16.87 7.54
N ARG A 124 15.30 -17.27 8.59
CA ARG A 124 13.86 -17.60 8.55
C ARG A 124 13.07 -17.04 9.72
N GLU A 125 13.71 -16.50 10.75
CA GLU A 125 13.01 -15.99 11.93
C GLU A 125 12.14 -14.79 11.56
N THR A 126 12.72 -13.84 10.82
CA THR A 126 12.01 -12.87 9.98
C THR A 126 12.22 -13.23 8.51
N ASN A 127 11.15 -13.20 7.71
CA ASN A 127 11.25 -13.67 6.33
C ASN A 127 10.24 -13.01 5.40
N VAL A 128 10.63 -12.97 4.13
CA VAL A 128 9.73 -12.75 3.00
C VAL A 128 9.51 -14.07 2.29
N ARG A 129 8.25 -14.47 2.10
CA ARG A 129 7.91 -15.73 1.42
C ARG A 129 6.61 -15.62 0.65
N ALA A 130 6.35 -16.65 -0.16
CA ALA A 130 5.07 -16.82 -0.83
C ALA A 130 3.94 -16.82 0.20
N TYR A 131 2.87 -16.11 -0.13
CA TYR A 131 1.63 -16.09 0.64
C TYR A 131 1.13 -17.52 0.83
N TYR A 132 0.66 -17.79 2.04
CA TYR A 132 0.04 -19.05 2.39
C TYR A 132 -1.27 -18.77 3.11
N SER A 133 -2.23 -19.68 2.93
CA SER A 133 -3.45 -19.65 3.71
C SER A 133 -3.13 -20.07 5.14
N TYR A 134 -3.58 -19.25 6.09
CA TYR A 134 -3.54 -19.46 7.53
C TYR A 134 -4.95 -19.10 8.03
N PRO A 135 -5.40 -19.55 9.22
CA PRO A 135 -6.69 -19.11 9.79
C PRO A 135 -6.68 -17.63 10.18
N TRP A 136 -6.51 -16.74 9.20
CA TRP A 136 -6.60 -15.29 9.34
C TRP A 136 -8.04 -14.94 9.72
N ASN A 137 -8.21 -14.16 10.78
CA ASN A 137 -9.53 -13.68 11.16
C ASN A 137 -9.96 -12.46 10.31
N CYS A 138 -9.00 -11.70 9.79
CA CYS A 138 -9.25 -10.57 8.90
C CYS A 138 -8.02 -10.10 8.13
N TYR A 139 -8.29 -9.21 7.17
CA TYR A 139 -7.30 -8.30 6.62
C TYR A 139 -7.62 -6.89 7.12
N LEU A 140 -6.67 -6.24 7.81
CA LEU A 140 -6.80 -4.80 8.07
C LEU A 140 -6.27 -4.04 6.87
N ARG A 141 -7.15 -3.29 6.23
CA ARG A 141 -6.86 -2.53 5.00
C ARG A 141 -7.02 -1.04 5.26
N TYR A 142 -5.95 -0.29 5.04
CA TYR A 142 -5.98 1.16 5.17
C TYR A 142 -6.69 1.81 3.97
N GLY A 143 -7.55 2.80 4.23
CA GLY A 143 -8.27 3.53 3.17
C GLY A 143 -9.42 2.74 2.53
N ALA A 144 -9.83 1.60 3.11
CA ALA A 144 -11.01 0.87 2.68
C ALA A 144 -12.34 1.55 3.05
N ASP A 145 -12.31 2.63 3.84
CA ASP A 145 -13.49 3.43 4.20
C ASP A 145 -13.73 4.60 3.26
N THR A 146 -12.76 4.89 2.40
CA THR A 146 -12.96 5.76 1.23
C THR A 146 -13.55 4.97 0.06
N VAL A 147 -14.29 3.92 0.39
CA VAL A 147 -15.31 3.36 -0.49
C VAL A 147 -16.42 4.40 -0.56
N ILE A 148 -16.29 5.37 -1.48
CA ILE A 148 -17.46 5.61 -2.30
C ILE A 148 -17.63 4.29 -3.04
N THR A 149 -18.67 3.52 -2.70
CA THR A 149 -19.20 2.44 -3.52
C THR A 149 -19.63 3.08 -4.83
N VAL A 150 -18.66 3.40 -5.69
CA VAL A 150 -18.96 3.86 -7.03
C VAL A 150 -19.30 2.58 -7.76
N GLY A 151 -20.57 2.45 -8.12
CA GLY A 151 -20.98 1.63 -9.25
C GLY A 151 -20.17 2.02 -10.50
N PRO A 152 -20.66 1.71 -11.70
CA PRO A 152 -19.98 2.20 -12.89
C PRO A 152 -19.80 3.73 -12.80
N LEU A 153 -18.56 4.19 -12.97
CA LEU A 153 -18.24 5.60 -13.15
C LEU A 153 -19.06 6.12 -14.33
N LYS A 154 -19.61 7.32 -14.18
CA LYS A 154 -20.09 8.07 -15.32
C LYS A 154 -18.90 8.38 -16.22
N VAL A 155 -19.00 8.05 -17.51
CA VAL A 155 -17.95 8.34 -18.50
C VAL A 155 -18.13 9.77 -19.01
N ASP A 156 -17.77 10.75 -18.18
CA ASP A 156 -18.00 12.18 -18.43
C ASP A 156 -16.73 12.96 -18.81
N GLY A 157 -15.56 12.34 -18.68
CA GLY A 157 -14.28 13.01 -18.96
C GLY A 157 -13.84 13.98 -17.87
N SER A 158 -14.45 13.93 -16.68
CA SER A 158 -14.01 14.66 -15.50
C SER A 158 -13.34 13.73 -14.48
N CYS A 159 -12.10 14.03 -14.12
CA CYS A 159 -11.33 13.27 -13.16
C CYS A 159 -11.45 13.93 -11.77
N GLY A 160 -12.61 13.74 -11.14
CA GLY A 160 -12.86 14.10 -9.75
C GLY A 160 -12.51 12.97 -8.76
N THR A 161 -12.79 13.21 -7.48
CA THR A 161 -12.51 12.28 -6.37
C THR A 161 -12.97 10.85 -6.66
N ALA A 162 -14.18 10.66 -7.21
CA ALA A 162 -14.71 9.33 -7.52
C ALA A 162 -13.89 8.57 -8.59
N THR A 163 -13.47 9.26 -9.66
CA THR A 163 -12.61 8.68 -10.71
C THR A 163 -11.26 8.28 -10.11
N VAL A 164 -10.66 9.15 -9.29
CA VAL A 164 -9.38 8.88 -8.63
C VAL A 164 -9.51 7.73 -7.61
N SER A 165 -10.56 7.71 -6.81
CA SER A 165 -10.82 6.61 -5.85
C SER A 165 -10.95 5.27 -6.55
N LYS A 166 -11.69 5.21 -7.68
CA LYS A 166 -11.79 3.98 -8.48
C LYS A 166 -10.44 3.59 -9.07
N TRP A 167 -9.66 4.56 -9.55
CA TRP A 167 -8.33 4.31 -10.07
C TRP A 167 -7.40 3.73 -9.00
N GLN A 168 -7.42 4.30 -7.79
CA GLN A 168 -6.67 3.78 -6.64
C GLN A 168 -7.09 2.37 -6.25
N ALA A 169 -8.39 2.10 -6.26
CA ALA A 169 -8.91 0.76 -5.96
C ALA A 169 -8.43 -0.28 -6.98
N VAL A 170 -8.45 0.05 -8.28
CA VAL A 170 -7.96 -0.81 -9.37
C VAL A 170 -6.44 -1.01 -9.28
N MET A 171 -5.69 0.05 -8.96
CA MET A 171 -4.23 -0.01 -8.85
C MET A 171 -3.72 -0.57 -7.53
N GLY A 172 -4.59 -0.85 -6.56
CA GLY A 172 -4.22 -1.37 -5.24
C GLY A 172 -3.45 -0.37 -4.38
N THR A 173 -3.74 0.93 -4.50
CA THR A 173 -3.16 2.00 -3.65
C THR A 173 -4.20 2.47 -2.62
N PRO A 174 -3.81 3.24 -1.57
CA PRO A 174 -4.78 3.87 -0.68
C PRO A 174 -5.84 4.61 -1.50
N VAL A 175 -7.10 4.31 -1.21
CA VAL A 175 -8.23 5.02 -1.81
C VAL A 175 -8.42 6.25 -0.95
N ASP A 176 -8.02 7.42 -1.40
CA ASP A 176 -8.24 8.71 -0.75
C ASP A 176 -8.89 9.72 -1.70
N GLY A 177 -9.06 9.35 -2.97
CA GLY A 177 -9.63 10.17 -4.02
C GLY A 177 -8.74 11.34 -4.46
N VAL A 178 -7.46 11.33 -4.09
CA VAL A 178 -6.51 12.42 -4.36
C VAL A 178 -5.24 11.91 -5.05
N ILE A 179 -4.92 12.51 -6.18
CA ILE A 179 -3.60 12.40 -6.82
C ILE A 179 -2.63 13.33 -6.07
N SER A 180 -2.00 12.82 -5.02
CA SER A 180 -1.22 13.62 -4.09
C SER A 180 0.18 14.03 -4.57
N GLY A 181 0.75 15.07 -3.95
CA GLY A 181 2.17 15.43 -4.08
C GLY A 181 2.62 15.84 -5.48
N GLN A 182 1.72 16.38 -6.29
CA GLN A 182 1.99 16.76 -7.68
C GLN A 182 2.78 18.07 -7.79
N VAL A 183 3.32 18.31 -8.97
CA VAL A 183 3.81 19.64 -9.40
C VAL A 183 2.71 20.33 -10.21
N VAL A 184 2.69 21.67 -10.21
CA VAL A 184 1.74 22.45 -11.03
C VAL A 184 2.12 22.30 -12.52
N PRO A 185 1.17 22.09 -13.44
CA PRO A 185 1.47 22.00 -14.87
C PRO A 185 2.07 23.30 -15.38
N ASP A 186 3.06 23.21 -16.27
CA ASP A 186 3.71 24.39 -16.85
C ASP A 186 2.84 25.12 -17.89
N GLN A 187 1.73 24.47 -18.31
CA GLN A 187 0.81 24.94 -19.33
C GLN A 187 1.46 25.24 -20.69
N LYS A 188 2.63 24.65 -20.95
CA LYS A 188 3.42 24.80 -22.19
C LYS A 188 3.74 23.45 -22.80
N THR A 189 4.21 22.51 -21.97
CA THR A 189 4.60 21.17 -22.42
C THR A 189 3.56 20.11 -22.06
N TYR A 190 2.70 20.39 -21.07
CA TYR A 190 1.61 19.50 -20.68
C TYR A 190 0.51 20.22 -19.91
N TRP A 191 -0.68 19.61 -19.90
CA TRP A 191 -1.87 20.14 -19.24
C TRP A 191 -2.63 19.03 -18.52
N ARG A 192 -3.45 19.41 -17.53
CA ARG A 192 -4.38 18.49 -16.86
C ARG A 192 -5.76 19.11 -16.70
N PRO A 193 -6.40 19.55 -17.80
CA PRO A 193 -7.63 20.35 -17.73
C PRO A 193 -8.83 19.55 -17.22
N ALA A 194 -8.77 18.22 -17.25
CA ALA A 194 -9.82 17.36 -16.73
C ALA A 194 -9.56 16.87 -15.30
N LEU A 195 -8.45 17.27 -14.65
CA LEU A 195 -8.19 16.91 -13.25
C LEU A 195 -8.79 17.95 -12.32
N ASP A 196 -9.80 17.55 -11.55
CA ASP A 196 -10.48 18.43 -10.61
C ASP A 196 -9.54 18.86 -9.48
N THR A 197 -9.68 20.11 -9.01
CA THR A 197 -8.85 20.66 -7.92
C THR A 197 -9.05 19.95 -6.59
N SER A 198 -10.24 19.37 -6.36
CA SER A 198 -10.53 18.52 -5.19
C SER A 198 -9.84 17.15 -5.23
N ALA A 199 -9.38 16.73 -6.41
CA ALA A 199 -8.81 15.40 -6.64
C ALA A 199 -7.28 15.43 -6.80
N VAL A 200 -6.62 16.54 -6.46
CA VAL A 200 -5.17 16.72 -6.58
C VAL A 200 -4.62 17.50 -5.39
N SER A 201 -3.43 17.13 -4.93
CA SER A 201 -2.67 17.96 -4.00
C SER A 201 -1.26 18.19 -4.51
N TYR A 202 -0.66 19.31 -4.12
CA TYR A 202 0.64 19.75 -4.62
C TYR A 202 1.72 19.62 -3.54
N GLY A 203 2.98 19.50 -3.97
CA GLY A 203 4.13 19.42 -3.06
C GLY A 203 5.35 18.70 -3.61
N GLY A 204 5.29 18.18 -4.86
CA GLY A 204 6.45 17.62 -5.58
C GLY A 204 6.98 16.27 -5.10
N ARG A 205 6.39 15.67 -4.05
CA ARG A 205 6.86 14.39 -3.49
C ARG A 205 6.38 13.15 -4.27
N GLY A 206 5.43 13.32 -5.19
CA GLY A 206 4.84 12.24 -5.97
C GLY A 206 3.69 11.50 -5.25
N SER A 207 2.77 10.97 -6.05
CA SER A 207 1.61 10.18 -5.61
C SER A 207 1.91 8.69 -5.62
N GLN A 208 1.38 7.96 -4.64
CA GLN A 208 1.40 6.49 -4.67
C GLN A 208 0.63 5.92 -5.85
N LEU A 209 -0.52 6.51 -6.20
CA LEU A 209 -1.32 6.13 -7.36
C LEU A 209 -0.48 6.23 -8.62
N ILE A 210 0.14 7.39 -8.84
CA ILE A 210 0.91 7.62 -10.06
C ILE A 210 2.19 6.78 -10.08
N GLY A 211 2.83 6.56 -8.93
CA GLY A 211 3.95 5.62 -8.83
C GLY A 211 3.54 4.19 -9.21
N ALA A 212 2.35 3.74 -8.83
CA ALA A 212 1.81 2.43 -9.25
C ALA A 212 1.47 2.37 -10.75
N VAL A 213 0.92 3.46 -11.30
CA VAL A 213 0.67 3.60 -12.74
C VAL A 213 1.98 3.53 -13.52
N GLN A 214 2.99 4.29 -13.11
CA GLN A 214 4.30 4.28 -13.73
C GLN A 214 4.97 2.90 -13.67
N ARG A 215 4.84 2.19 -12.54
CA ARG A 215 5.27 0.78 -12.42
C ARG A 215 4.63 -0.11 -13.48
N THR A 216 3.31 0.00 -13.61
CA THR A 216 2.53 -0.82 -14.55
C THR A 216 2.90 -0.52 -16.00
N LEU A 217 3.28 0.73 -16.29
CA LEU A 217 3.67 1.20 -17.62
C LEU A 217 5.18 1.14 -17.88
N GLY A 218 5.98 0.57 -16.97
CA GLY A 218 7.44 0.44 -17.14
C GLY A 218 8.21 1.76 -17.17
N LEU A 219 7.70 2.81 -16.52
CA LEU A 219 8.33 4.14 -16.45
C LEU A 219 9.24 4.29 -15.22
N LYS A 220 9.99 5.39 -15.14
CA LYS A 220 10.61 5.81 -13.87
C LYS A 220 9.51 6.20 -12.86
N HIS A 221 9.58 5.69 -11.64
CA HIS A 221 8.54 5.88 -10.62
C HIS A 221 8.76 7.14 -9.77
N ASP A 222 8.62 8.32 -10.35
CA ASP A 222 8.70 9.59 -9.60
C ASP A 222 7.36 10.00 -8.95
N GLY A 223 6.28 9.30 -9.24
CA GLY A 223 4.93 9.58 -8.72
C GLY A 223 4.30 10.85 -9.30
N LEU A 224 4.86 11.45 -10.35
CA LEU A 224 4.36 12.67 -10.96
C LEU A 224 3.56 12.38 -12.23
N LEU A 225 2.35 12.95 -12.30
CA LEU A 225 1.51 12.94 -13.49
C LEU A 225 1.98 14.04 -14.46
N GLY A 226 3.25 13.91 -14.88
CA GLY A 226 3.90 14.78 -15.85
C GLY A 226 3.75 14.30 -17.30
N PRO A 227 4.36 14.99 -18.28
CA PRO A 227 4.15 14.74 -19.71
C PRO A 227 4.43 13.31 -20.14
N LYS A 228 5.54 12.71 -19.65
CA LYS A 228 5.90 11.33 -19.98
C LYS A 228 4.88 10.33 -19.45
N THR A 229 4.44 10.52 -18.20
CA THR A 229 3.42 9.69 -17.57
C THR A 229 2.08 9.81 -18.32
N ILE A 230 1.66 11.03 -18.66
CA ILE A 230 0.41 11.26 -19.40
C ILE A 230 0.45 10.59 -20.77
N LYS A 231 1.54 10.76 -21.55
CA LYS A 231 1.68 10.10 -22.86
C LYS A 231 1.66 8.58 -22.76
N ALA A 232 2.28 8.00 -21.73
CA ALA A 232 2.23 6.55 -21.52
C ALA A 232 0.82 6.06 -21.15
N ILE A 233 0.09 6.80 -20.31
CA ILE A 233 -1.32 6.51 -20.03
C ILE A 233 -2.14 6.57 -21.32
N GLN A 234 -1.92 7.59 -22.15
CA GLN A 234 -2.62 7.75 -23.42
C GLN A 234 -2.34 6.59 -24.39
N ALA A 235 -1.07 6.17 -24.51
CA ALA A 235 -0.69 5.01 -25.30
C ALA A 235 -1.39 3.73 -24.79
N HIS A 236 -1.40 3.50 -23.47
CA HIS A 236 -2.03 2.35 -22.83
C HIS A 236 -3.55 2.30 -23.00
N LEU A 237 -4.18 3.48 -23.05
CA LEU A 237 -5.62 3.63 -23.28
C LEU A 237 -6.00 3.67 -24.77
N GLY A 238 -5.03 3.70 -25.69
CA GLY A 238 -5.26 3.78 -27.13
C GLY A 238 -5.82 5.12 -27.59
N VAL A 239 -5.47 6.23 -26.92
CA VAL A 239 -5.88 7.59 -27.28
C VAL A 239 -4.69 8.43 -27.75
N THR A 240 -4.96 9.59 -28.34
CA THR A 240 -3.93 10.53 -28.82
C THR A 240 -2.94 10.90 -27.70
N GLN A 241 -1.64 10.85 -28.03
CA GLN A 241 -0.54 11.08 -27.08
C GLN A 241 -0.09 12.55 -27.07
N ASP A 242 -0.98 13.45 -26.65
CA ASP A 242 -0.77 14.90 -26.67
C ASP A 242 -0.19 15.49 -25.37
N ALA A 243 0.13 14.65 -24.37
CA ALA A 243 0.53 15.08 -23.01
C ALA A 243 -0.51 15.96 -22.29
N SER A 244 -1.75 16.01 -22.75
CA SER A 244 -2.87 16.62 -22.07
C SER A 244 -3.72 15.57 -21.36
N PHE A 245 -3.77 15.63 -20.02
CA PHE A 245 -4.71 14.84 -19.24
C PHE A 245 -6.11 15.49 -19.29
N GLY A 246 -6.67 15.49 -20.49
CA GLY A 246 -7.94 16.11 -20.83
C GLY A 246 -9.12 15.12 -20.94
N PRO A 247 -10.31 15.61 -21.34
CA PRO A 247 -11.54 14.83 -21.27
C PRO A 247 -11.51 13.51 -22.06
N ALA A 248 -10.87 13.48 -23.24
CA ALA A 248 -10.75 12.26 -24.03
C ALA A 248 -9.93 11.18 -23.28
N THR A 249 -8.77 11.55 -22.73
CA THR A 249 -7.94 10.68 -21.88
C THR A 249 -8.73 10.18 -20.67
N VAL A 250 -9.48 11.05 -20.00
CA VAL A 250 -10.26 10.69 -18.81
C VAL A 250 -11.44 9.79 -19.13
N ARG A 251 -12.17 9.99 -20.24
CA ARG A 251 -13.26 9.08 -20.64
C ARG A 251 -12.75 7.66 -20.93
N ALA A 252 -11.62 7.56 -21.61
CA ALA A 252 -10.98 6.28 -21.87
C ALA A 252 -10.54 5.61 -20.55
N LEU A 253 -9.97 6.37 -19.62
CA LEU A 253 -9.62 5.90 -18.29
C LEU A 253 -10.85 5.40 -17.52
N GLN A 254 -11.92 6.20 -17.42
CA GLN A 254 -13.16 5.84 -16.73
C GLN A 254 -13.76 4.54 -17.31
N THR A 255 -13.80 4.43 -18.64
CA THR A 255 -14.27 3.22 -19.33
C THR A 255 -13.44 2.00 -18.94
N ARG A 256 -12.11 2.13 -18.94
CA ARG A 256 -11.20 1.05 -18.54
C ARG A 256 -11.38 0.67 -17.06
N LEU A 257 -11.44 1.65 -16.16
CA LEU A 257 -11.63 1.43 -14.72
C LEU A 257 -12.96 0.75 -14.39
N ASN A 258 -14.02 1.00 -15.18
CA ASN A 258 -15.31 0.33 -15.02
C ASN A 258 -15.24 -1.18 -15.30
N THR A 259 -14.21 -1.66 -16.01
CA THR A 259 -13.94 -3.09 -16.21
C THR A 259 -13.13 -3.72 -15.08
N GLY A 260 -12.79 -2.94 -14.04
CA GLY A 260 -11.94 -3.40 -12.93
C GLY A 260 -10.46 -3.52 -13.30
N ARG A 261 -10.05 -2.91 -14.41
CA ARG A 261 -8.68 -2.97 -14.94
C ARG A 261 -8.13 -1.58 -15.17
N PHE A 262 -6.81 -1.49 -15.22
CA PHE A 262 -6.07 -0.35 -15.75
C PHE A 262 -5.28 -0.84 -16.94
#